data_AF-A0A820QQ68-F1
#
_entry.id   AF-A0A820QQ68-F1
#
_cell.length_a   1.000
_cell.length_b   1.000
_cell.length_c   1.000
_cell.angle_alpha   90.00
_cell.angle_beta   90.00
_cell.angle_gamma   90.00
#
_symmetry.space_group_name_H-M   'P 1'
#
loop_
_entity.id
_entity.type
_entity.pdbx_description
1 polymer ?
#
loop_
_entity_poly.entity_id
_entity_poly.type
_entity_poly.pdbx_seq_one_letter_code
_entity_poly.pdbx_strand_id
1 'polypeptide(L)'
;MTSKRDVFVKTIATRRSVYSQDRLEQILSESIQAKEKEPGDRTAKDYRRIKRFDIVDVQGKQRLVAARTDNDDKEIRFFVSIEEMYDIIDYTHKKMNHGGRDRLWPILSKQYANIPREVIQTYLKMCDYCCKRRKRINTDSTNENTANNIHNDTNHLMDTSLTNIIHDIPAMQQKNIIKHEQQQQQQIVTSSPPIVLHNHTNASLHQQQPIENIFDG
;
A
#
# COMPACT_ATOMS: atom_id res chain seq x y z
N MET A 1 -17.30 19.11 -26.47
CA MET A 1 -16.71 17.78 -26.76
C MET A 1 -16.25 17.18 -25.44
N THR A 2 -16.73 16.00 -25.07
CA THR A 2 -16.37 15.35 -23.80
C THR A 2 -14.96 14.78 -23.88
N SER A 3 -14.09 15.11 -22.94
CA SER A 3 -12.70 14.61 -22.91
C SER A 3 -12.67 13.11 -22.61
N LYS A 4 -11.61 12.41 -23.04
CA LYS A 4 -11.38 11.00 -22.64
C LYS A 4 -11.33 10.82 -21.13
N ARG A 5 -10.79 11.83 -20.43
CA ARG A 5 -10.80 11.87 -18.97
C ARG A 5 -12.23 11.89 -18.44
N ASP A 6 -13.10 12.74 -18.97
CA ASP A 6 -14.51 12.83 -18.55
C ASP A 6 -15.27 11.53 -18.81
N VAL A 7 -15.06 10.89 -19.96
CA VAL A 7 -15.64 9.58 -20.28
C VAL A 7 -15.16 8.53 -19.28
N PHE A 8 -13.86 8.51 -18.97
CA PHE A 8 -13.28 7.60 -17.99
C PHE A 8 -13.89 7.78 -16.60
N VAL A 9 -13.89 9.01 -16.09
CA VAL A 9 -14.45 9.39 -14.78
C VAL A 9 -15.92 8.95 -14.72
N LYS A 10 -16.73 9.32 -15.71
CA LYS A 10 -18.14 8.92 -15.78
C LYS A 10 -18.34 7.41 -15.79
N THR A 11 -17.45 6.68 -16.46
CA THR A 11 -17.54 5.20 -16.57
C THR A 11 -17.24 4.50 -15.25
N ILE A 12 -16.32 5.02 -14.43
CA ILE A 12 -15.88 4.34 -13.20
C ILE A 12 -16.49 4.92 -11.92
N ALA A 13 -17.18 6.05 -11.99
CA ALA A 13 -17.76 6.76 -10.83
C ALA A 13 -18.69 5.92 -9.96
N THR A 14 -19.37 4.92 -10.53
CA THR A 14 -20.30 4.05 -9.79
C THR A 14 -19.60 2.93 -9.01
N ARG A 15 -18.28 2.77 -9.17
CA ARG A 15 -17.53 1.69 -8.50
C ARG A 15 -17.29 2.03 -7.04
N ARG A 16 -17.61 1.09 -6.14
CA ARG A 16 -17.46 1.25 -4.68
C ARG A 16 -16.04 1.60 -4.20
N SER A 17 -15.01 1.14 -4.92
CA SER A 17 -13.61 1.41 -4.58
C SER A 17 -13.14 2.79 -5.06
N VAL A 18 -13.92 3.48 -5.88
CA VAL A 18 -13.57 4.77 -6.46
C VAL A 18 -14.20 5.87 -5.61
N TYR A 19 -13.40 6.90 -5.33
CA TYR A 19 -13.80 8.02 -4.49
C TYR A 19 -13.53 9.31 -5.24
N SER A 20 -14.45 10.28 -5.13
CA SER A 20 -14.14 11.66 -5.51
C SER A 20 -13.14 12.28 -4.54
N GLN A 21 -12.53 13.38 -4.96
CA GLN A 21 -11.66 14.17 -4.09
C GLN A 21 -12.35 14.54 -2.76
N ASP A 22 -13.54 15.13 -2.81
CA ASP A 22 -14.32 15.50 -1.62
C ASP A 22 -14.59 14.31 -0.69
N ARG A 23 -14.85 13.14 -1.29
CA ARG A 23 -15.11 11.93 -0.50
C ARG A 23 -13.86 11.45 0.20
N LEU A 24 -12.69 11.55 -0.42
CA LEU A 24 -11.43 11.23 0.25
C LEU A 24 -11.11 12.20 1.38
N GLU A 25 -11.34 13.49 1.18
CA GLU A 25 -11.14 14.52 2.21
C GLU A 25 -12.07 14.31 3.41
N GLN A 26 -13.32 13.97 3.15
CA GLN A 26 -14.26 13.58 4.21
C GLN A 26 -13.77 12.34 4.96
N ILE A 27 -13.32 11.30 4.26
CA ILE A 27 -12.79 10.09 4.91
C ILE A 27 -11.55 10.41 5.73
N LEU A 28 -10.67 11.28 5.23
CA LEU A 28 -9.47 11.73 5.93
C LEU A 28 -9.84 12.44 7.24
N SER A 29 -10.73 13.44 7.18
CA SER A 29 -11.21 14.15 8.36
C SER A 29 -11.85 13.22 9.38
N GLU A 30 -12.75 12.32 8.94
CA GLU A 30 -13.37 11.31 9.81
C GLU A 30 -12.33 10.35 10.44
N SER A 31 -11.26 10.02 9.72
CA SER A 31 -10.22 9.12 10.21
C SER A 31 -9.32 9.79 11.24
N ILE A 32 -9.04 11.10 11.08
CA ILE A 32 -8.33 11.91 12.08
C ILE A 32 -9.15 11.94 13.38
N GLN A 33 -10.42 12.34 13.28
CA GLN A 33 -11.33 12.40 14.43
C GLN A 33 -11.46 11.04 15.12
N ALA A 34 -11.57 9.95 14.35
CA ALA A 34 -11.65 8.61 14.92
C ALA A 34 -10.40 8.22 15.74
N LYS A 35 -9.21 8.66 15.31
CA LYS A 35 -7.95 8.39 16.01
C LYS A 35 -7.79 9.25 17.27
N GLU A 36 -8.31 10.48 17.26
CA GLU A 36 -8.27 11.41 18.40
C GLU A 36 -9.25 11.02 19.52
N LYS A 37 -10.34 10.32 19.20
CA LYS A 37 -11.29 9.83 20.22
C LYS A 37 -10.66 8.80 21.14
N GLU A 38 -11.02 8.90 22.42
CA GLU A 38 -10.74 7.87 23.42
C GLU A 38 -11.39 6.53 23.04
N PRO A 39 -10.77 5.38 23.35
CA PRO A 39 -11.28 4.06 22.97
C PRO A 39 -12.73 3.79 23.39
N GLY A 40 -13.18 4.35 24.53
CA GLY A 40 -14.55 4.22 25.02
C GLY A 40 -15.60 4.96 24.18
N ASP A 41 -15.21 6.04 23.50
CA ASP A 41 -16.12 6.91 22.73
C ASP A 41 -16.17 6.55 21.24
N ARG A 42 -15.36 5.58 20.81
CA ARG A 42 -15.28 5.17 19.41
C ARG A 42 -16.51 4.37 19.01
N THR A 43 -17.16 4.84 17.96
CA THR A 43 -18.27 4.13 17.33
C THR A 43 -17.75 2.95 16.48
N ALA A 44 -18.65 2.03 16.11
CA ALA A 44 -18.31 0.97 15.14
C ALA A 44 -17.84 1.53 13.78
N LYS A 45 -18.19 2.77 13.42
CA LYS A 45 -17.67 3.44 12.22
C LYS A 45 -16.21 3.87 12.43
N ASP A 46 -15.87 4.40 13.61
CA ASP A 46 -14.52 4.85 13.96
C ASP A 46 -13.54 3.67 13.93
N TYR A 47 -13.89 2.54 14.55
CA TYR A 47 -13.09 1.32 14.46
C TYR A 47 -12.89 0.84 13.02
N ARG A 48 -13.92 0.91 12.18
CA ARG A 48 -13.81 0.59 10.75
C ARG A 48 -12.89 1.54 10.00
N ARG A 49 -12.86 2.83 10.37
CA ARG A 49 -11.95 3.82 9.78
C ARG A 49 -10.51 3.51 10.17
N ILE A 50 -10.24 3.39 11.46
CA ILE A 50 -8.90 3.09 12.01
C ILE A 50 -8.34 1.80 11.41
N LYS A 51 -9.16 0.74 11.30
CA LYS A 51 -8.72 -0.53 10.74
C LYS A 51 -8.39 -0.47 9.25
N ARG A 52 -9.01 0.43 8.49
CA ARG A 52 -8.88 0.47 7.02
C ARG A 52 -7.92 1.55 6.54
N PHE A 53 -7.87 2.67 7.26
CA PHE A 53 -7.20 3.87 6.83
C PHE A 53 -6.15 4.29 7.83
N ASP A 54 -5.02 4.71 7.29
CA ASP A 54 -3.96 5.37 8.02
C ASP A 54 -3.63 6.70 7.33
N ILE A 55 -2.89 7.56 8.02
CA ILE A 55 -2.65 8.94 7.61
C ILE A 55 -1.16 9.19 7.62
N VAL A 56 -0.65 9.72 6.52
CA VAL A 56 0.77 10.04 6.36
C VAL A 56 0.90 11.50 5.95
N ASP A 57 1.84 12.21 6.55
CA ASP A 57 2.21 13.55 6.12
C ASP A 57 3.18 13.47 4.95
N VAL A 58 2.84 14.21 3.90
CA VAL A 58 3.56 14.24 2.65
C VAL A 58 3.71 15.68 2.21
N GLN A 59 4.92 16.21 2.32
CA GLN A 59 5.23 17.60 1.96
C GLN A 59 4.35 18.63 2.70
N GLY A 60 4.01 18.37 3.96
CA GLY A 60 3.15 19.24 4.76
C GLY A 60 1.66 19.10 4.44
N LYS A 61 1.27 18.07 3.66
CA LYS A 61 -0.12 17.73 3.38
C LYS A 61 -0.42 16.31 3.84
N GLN A 62 -1.42 16.16 4.69
CA GLN A 62 -1.91 14.86 5.12
C GLN A 62 -2.58 14.12 3.96
N ARG A 63 -2.22 12.84 3.78
CA ARG A 63 -2.74 11.94 2.75
C ARG A 63 -3.25 10.66 3.38
N LEU A 64 -4.33 10.15 2.80
CA LEU A 64 -4.96 8.90 3.22
C LEU A 64 -4.24 7.70 2.60
N VAL A 65 -3.83 6.74 3.42
CA VAL A 65 -3.17 5.50 2.98
C VAL A 65 -3.92 4.28 3.54
N ALA A 66 -3.66 3.10 2.98
CA ALA A 66 -4.15 1.85 3.55
C ALA A 66 -3.48 1.60 4.90
N ALA A 67 -4.27 1.28 5.92
CA ALA A 67 -3.74 0.87 7.21
C ALA A 67 -2.86 -0.37 7.04
N ARG A 68 -1.67 -0.31 7.65
CA ARG A 68 -0.76 -1.44 7.73
C ARG A 68 -1.16 -2.31 8.91
N THR A 69 -1.06 -3.62 8.73
CA THR A 69 -1.15 -4.58 9.83
C THR A 69 0.26 -4.94 10.24
N ASP A 70 0.45 -5.39 11.48
CA ASP A 70 1.76 -5.65 12.10
C ASP A 70 2.61 -6.68 11.32
N ASN A 71 1.95 -7.50 10.49
CA ASN A 71 2.58 -8.52 9.63
C ASN A 71 2.61 -8.11 8.15
N ASP A 72 2.32 -6.86 7.82
CA ASP A 72 2.22 -6.36 6.45
C ASP A 72 3.49 -5.59 6.07
N ASP A 73 4.50 -6.30 5.57
CA ASP A 73 5.72 -5.73 4.96
C ASP A 73 5.43 -5.00 3.63
N LYS A 74 4.15 -4.83 3.26
CA LYS A 74 3.77 -4.13 2.05
C LYS A 74 4.10 -2.65 2.12
N GLU A 75 4.48 -2.13 0.97
CA GLU A 75 4.69 -0.71 0.74
C GLU A 75 3.45 0.13 1.06
N ILE A 76 3.68 1.41 1.37
CA ILE A 76 2.64 2.39 1.63
C ILE A 76 1.78 2.56 0.38
N ARG A 77 0.48 2.23 0.51
CA ARG A 77 -0.49 2.35 -0.58
C ARG A 77 -1.41 3.54 -0.37
N PHE A 78 -1.33 4.52 -1.26
CA PHE A 78 -2.14 5.72 -1.22
C PHE A 78 -3.57 5.48 -1.73
N PHE A 79 -4.53 6.18 -1.15
CA PHE A 79 -5.83 6.38 -1.80
C PHE A 79 -5.75 7.59 -2.72
N VAL A 80 -6.27 7.43 -3.95
CA VAL A 80 -6.30 8.49 -4.95
C VAL A 80 -7.72 8.76 -5.43
N SER A 81 -7.95 10.00 -5.81
CA SER A 81 -9.25 10.46 -6.30
C SER A 81 -9.51 9.97 -7.72
N ILE A 82 -10.78 9.91 -8.11
CA ILE A 82 -11.19 9.50 -9.46
C ILE A 82 -10.60 10.41 -10.54
N GLU A 83 -10.39 11.69 -10.19
CA GLU A 83 -9.81 12.72 -11.03
C GLU A 83 -8.33 12.44 -11.30
N GLU A 84 -7.58 11.99 -10.29
CA GLU A 84 -6.15 11.62 -10.37
C GLU A 84 -5.92 10.25 -11.03
N MET A 85 -6.88 9.31 -10.90
CA MET A 85 -6.73 7.93 -11.40
C MET A 85 -6.39 7.88 -12.89
N TYR A 86 -6.96 8.76 -13.71
CA TYR A 86 -6.70 8.77 -15.15
C TYR A 86 -5.22 9.04 -15.44
N ASP A 87 -4.64 10.05 -14.81
CA ASP A 87 -3.25 10.47 -15.06
C ASP A 87 -2.24 9.45 -14.57
N ILE A 88 -2.51 8.88 -13.40
CA ILE A 88 -1.66 7.83 -12.81
C ILE A 88 -1.57 6.63 -13.76
N ILE A 89 -2.72 6.19 -14.28
CA ILE A 89 -2.77 5.06 -15.21
C ILE A 89 -2.15 5.45 -16.55
N ASP A 90 -2.44 6.64 -17.09
CA ASP A 90 -1.91 7.13 -18.37
C ASP A 90 -0.39 7.23 -18.36
N TYR A 91 0.16 7.85 -17.32
CA TYR A 91 1.59 7.98 -17.11
C TYR A 91 2.26 6.59 -17.03
N THR A 92 1.75 5.71 -16.18
CA THR A 92 2.33 4.37 -15.98
C THR A 92 2.23 3.53 -17.25
N HIS A 93 1.08 3.59 -17.93
CA HIS A 93 0.85 2.90 -19.19
C HIS A 93 1.85 3.31 -20.28
N LYS A 94 2.08 4.61 -20.45
CA LYS A 94 3.03 5.17 -21.41
C LYS A 94 4.47 4.85 -21.03
N LYS A 95 4.82 4.97 -19.75
CA LYS A 95 6.17 4.63 -19.24
C LYS A 95 6.55 3.17 -19.51
N MET A 96 5.58 2.26 -19.47
CA MET A 96 5.77 0.84 -19.77
C MET A 96 5.69 0.48 -21.25
N ASN A 97 5.75 1.48 -22.14
CA ASN A 97 5.59 1.34 -23.58
C ASN A 97 4.26 0.65 -23.95
N HIS A 98 3.16 1.22 -23.48
CA HIS A 98 1.80 0.71 -23.68
C HIS A 98 1.58 -0.72 -23.14
N GLY A 99 2.04 -0.94 -21.90
CA GLY A 99 1.84 -2.18 -21.16
C GLY A 99 0.35 -2.55 -21.02
N GLY A 100 0.05 -3.85 -21.03
CA GLY A 100 -1.29 -4.38 -20.81
C GLY A 100 -1.68 -4.44 -19.33
N ARG A 101 -2.93 -4.83 -19.06
CA ARG A 101 -3.51 -4.91 -17.71
C ARG A 101 -2.62 -5.66 -16.72
N ASP A 102 -2.11 -6.82 -17.12
CA ASP A 102 -1.35 -7.71 -16.23
C ASP A 102 0.06 -7.21 -15.93
N ARG A 103 0.59 -6.31 -16.77
CA ARG A 103 1.85 -5.59 -16.52
C ARG A 103 1.63 -4.34 -15.66
N LEU A 104 0.53 -3.62 -15.87
CA LEU A 104 0.23 -2.38 -15.12
C LEU A 104 -0.18 -2.66 -13.68
N TRP A 105 -1.04 -3.67 -13.46
CA TRP A 105 -1.66 -3.86 -12.16
C TRP A 105 -0.66 -4.12 -11.03
N PRO A 106 0.38 -4.97 -11.17
CA PRO A 106 1.35 -5.20 -10.11
C PRO A 106 2.14 -3.95 -9.70
N ILE A 107 2.31 -2.99 -10.61
CA ILE A 107 3.02 -1.73 -10.32
C ILE A 107 2.09 -0.76 -9.59
N LEU A 108 0.88 -0.57 -10.12
CA LEU A 108 -0.10 0.32 -9.52
C LEU A 108 -0.59 -0.17 -8.15
N SER A 109 -0.73 -1.49 -7.97
CA SER A 109 -1.25 -2.07 -6.71
C SER A 109 -0.25 -1.95 -5.55
N LYS A 110 1.04 -1.81 -5.82
CA LYS A 110 2.08 -1.53 -4.81
C LYS A 110 1.99 -0.10 -4.27
N GLN A 111 1.57 0.84 -5.11
CA GLN A 111 1.54 2.27 -4.76
C GLN A 111 0.15 2.78 -4.38
N TYR A 112 -0.92 2.15 -4.87
CA TYR A 112 -2.28 2.65 -4.73
C TYR A 112 -3.25 1.57 -4.23
N ALA A 113 -4.02 1.91 -3.21
CA ALA A 113 -4.93 0.98 -2.54
C ALA A 113 -6.25 0.78 -3.31
N ASN A 114 -6.64 1.74 -4.15
CA ASN A 114 -7.98 1.83 -4.71
C ASN A 114 -8.05 1.87 -6.25
N ILE A 115 -7.01 1.40 -6.93
CA ILE A 115 -7.00 1.21 -8.39
C ILE A 115 -7.13 -0.29 -8.72
N PRO A 116 -8.35 -0.83 -8.89
CA PRO A 116 -8.53 -2.23 -9.21
C PRO A 116 -8.31 -2.52 -10.71
N ARG A 117 -8.16 -3.81 -11.07
CA ARG A 117 -7.85 -4.26 -12.44
C ARG A 117 -8.87 -3.75 -13.47
N GLU A 118 -10.13 -3.66 -13.07
CA GLU A 118 -11.22 -3.26 -13.93
C GLU A 118 -11.15 -1.77 -14.29
N VAL A 119 -10.62 -0.92 -13.40
CA VAL A 119 -10.39 0.50 -13.69
C VAL A 119 -9.28 0.65 -14.73
N ILE A 120 -8.18 -0.09 -14.57
CA ILE A 120 -7.10 -0.17 -15.58
C ILE A 120 -7.67 -0.66 -16.92
N GLN A 121 -8.48 -1.71 -16.90
CA GLN A 121 -9.11 -2.26 -18.10
C GLN A 121 -10.02 -1.24 -18.81
N THR A 122 -10.78 -0.42 -18.06
CA THR A 122 -11.58 0.67 -18.63
C THR A 122 -10.67 1.67 -19.35
N TYR A 123 -9.58 2.12 -18.73
CA TYR A 123 -8.62 3.04 -19.37
C TYR A 123 -8.04 2.44 -20.67
N LEU A 124 -7.60 1.18 -20.64
CA LEU A 124 -6.95 0.53 -21.80
C LEU A 124 -7.86 0.43 -23.04
N LYS A 125 -9.19 0.41 -22.85
CA LYS A 125 -10.17 0.45 -23.96
C LYS A 125 -10.23 1.81 -24.67
N MET A 126 -9.68 2.86 -24.05
CA MET A 126 -9.72 4.24 -24.56
C MET A 126 -8.35 4.75 -25.05
N CYS A 127 -7.28 3.98 -24.87
CA CYS A 127 -5.96 4.31 -25.38
C CYS A 127 -5.91 4.19 -26.91
N ASP A 128 -5.61 5.30 -27.61
CA ASP A 128 -5.61 5.32 -29.08
C ASP A 128 -4.59 4.36 -29.69
N TYR A 129 -3.37 4.32 -29.14
CA TYR A 129 -2.31 3.47 -29.63
C TYR A 129 -2.72 1.99 -29.54
N CYS A 130 -3.20 1.56 -28.38
CA CYS A 130 -3.64 0.18 -28.18
C CYS A 130 -4.86 -0.17 -29.04
N CYS A 131 -5.81 0.75 -29.21
CA CYS A 131 -6.97 0.54 -30.05
C CYS A 131 -6.60 0.43 -31.53
N LYS A 132 -5.72 1.30 -32.04
CA LYS A 132 -5.21 1.24 -33.42
C LYS A 132 -4.44 -0.05 -33.68
N ARG A 133 -3.55 -0.46 -32.74
CA ARG A 133 -2.79 -1.72 -32.84
C ARG A 133 -3.72 -2.94 -32.92
N ARG A 134 -4.75 -3.00 -32.06
CA ARG A 134 -5.71 -4.11 -32.05
C ARG A 134 -6.53 -4.19 -33.35
N LYS A 135 -6.94 -3.05 -33.91
CA LYS A 135 -7.69 -3.02 -35.18
C LYS A 135 -6.88 -3.58 -36.34
N ARG A 136 -5.59 -3.25 -36.45
CA ARG A 136 -4.69 -3.78 -37.50
C ARG A 136 -4.59 -5.30 -37.46
N ILE A 137 -4.37 -5.86 -36.28
CA ILE A 137 -4.30 -7.32 -36.09
C ILE A 137 -5.62 -7.99 -36.52
N ASN A 138 -6.75 -7.37 -36.20
CA ASN A 138 -8.06 -7.93 -36.53
C ASN A 138 -8.40 -7.84 -38.03
N THR A 139 -7.93 -6.82 -38.76
CA THR A 139 -8.17 -6.69 -40.21
C THR A 139 -7.36 -7.70 -41.00
N ASP A 140 -6.13 -7.99 -40.56
CA ASP A 140 -5.24 -8.94 -41.23
C ASP A 140 -5.70 -10.40 -41.04
N SER A 141 -6.55 -10.67 -40.04
CA SER A 141 -7.08 -12.02 -39.76
C SER A 141 -8.30 -12.41 -40.62
N THR A 142 -8.77 -11.53 -41.51
CA THR A 142 -9.92 -11.82 -42.42
C THR A 142 -9.51 -12.19 -43.84
N ASN A 143 -8.21 -12.27 -44.12
CA ASN A 143 -7.69 -12.83 -45.37
C ASN A 143 -6.62 -13.87 -45.02
N GLU A 144 -6.80 -15.08 -45.55
CA GLU A 144 -5.93 -16.27 -45.47
C GLU A 144 -6.18 -17.26 -44.32
N ASN A 145 -6.83 -18.37 -44.71
CA ASN A 145 -6.60 -19.69 -44.11
C ASN A 145 -5.11 -20.04 -44.22
N THR A 146 -4.41 -20.26 -43.09
CA THR A 146 -3.49 -21.41 -42.86
C THR A 146 -2.95 -21.37 -41.42
N ALA A 147 -3.19 -22.48 -40.71
CA ALA A 147 -2.46 -23.09 -39.59
C ALA A 147 -1.92 -22.22 -38.42
N ASN A 148 -2.47 -22.54 -37.25
CA ASN A 148 -1.99 -22.30 -35.89
C ASN A 148 -0.46 -22.38 -35.70
N ASN A 149 0.11 -21.44 -34.93
CA ASN A 149 0.67 -21.80 -33.61
C ASN A 149 0.74 -20.59 -32.66
N ILE A 150 0.05 -20.73 -31.54
CA ILE A 150 0.13 -19.88 -30.37
C ILE A 150 1.47 -20.22 -29.69
N HIS A 151 2.38 -19.26 -29.63
CA HIS A 151 3.36 -19.19 -28.54
C HIS A 151 3.36 -17.78 -27.98
N ASN A 152 2.76 -17.66 -26.80
CA ASN A 152 3.21 -16.73 -25.79
C ASN A 152 4.65 -17.12 -25.38
N ASP A 153 5.37 -16.16 -24.82
CA ASP A 153 6.68 -16.29 -24.17
C ASP A 153 7.92 -16.15 -25.07
N THR A 154 8.41 -14.91 -25.11
CA THR A 154 9.84 -14.61 -25.02
C THR A 154 9.97 -13.18 -24.55
N ASN A 155 10.13 -13.00 -23.24
CA ASN A 155 10.80 -11.85 -22.63
C ASN A 155 11.18 -12.19 -21.17
N HIS A 156 11.90 -13.31 -21.01
CA HIS A 156 12.51 -13.72 -19.74
C HIS A 156 13.92 -13.11 -19.53
N LEU A 157 14.31 -12.12 -20.33
CA LEU A 157 15.65 -11.51 -20.29
C LEU A 157 15.66 -10.00 -19.98
N MET A 158 14.57 -9.44 -19.43
CA MET A 158 14.56 -8.03 -18.97
C MET A 158 14.03 -7.83 -17.54
N ASP A 159 13.99 -8.89 -16.73
CA ASP A 159 13.55 -8.84 -15.32
C ASP A 159 14.43 -7.91 -14.45
N THR A 160 15.66 -7.62 -14.89
CA THR A 160 16.58 -6.68 -14.23
C THR A 160 16.27 -5.20 -14.46
N SER A 161 15.32 -4.85 -15.35
CA SER A 161 14.91 -3.44 -15.59
C SER A 161 13.60 -3.05 -14.91
N LEU A 162 12.83 -3.99 -14.33
CA LEU A 162 11.61 -3.67 -13.59
C LEU A 162 11.91 -2.92 -12.29
N THR A 163 13.06 -3.18 -11.67
CA THR A 163 13.52 -2.54 -10.43
C THR A 163 13.84 -1.06 -10.62
N ASN A 164 14.34 -0.67 -11.81
CA ASN A 164 14.79 0.71 -12.09
C ASN A 164 13.64 1.67 -12.47
N ILE A 165 12.49 1.15 -12.92
CA ILE A 165 11.33 1.98 -13.30
C ILE A 165 10.59 2.53 -12.07
N ILE A 166 10.73 1.85 -10.93
CA ILE A 166 10.06 2.18 -9.65
C ILE A 166 10.48 3.57 -9.14
N HIS A 167 11.68 4.06 -9.48
CA HIS A 167 12.26 5.27 -8.86
C HIS A 167 11.85 6.60 -9.53
N ASP A 168 11.36 6.58 -10.77
CA ASP A 168 11.06 7.80 -11.54
C ASP A 168 9.59 7.94 -11.98
N ILE A 169 8.66 7.12 -11.47
CA ILE A 169 7.21 7.42 -11.60
C ILE A 169 6.97 8.59 -10.65
N PRO A 170 6.36 9.73 -11.06
CA PRO A 170 6.46 10.99 -10.33
C PRO A 170 6.26 10.77 -8.85
N ALA A 171 7.41 10.70 -8.16
CA ALA A 171 7.53 10.70 -6.74
C ALA A 171 7.30 12.15 -6.35
N MET A 172 6.07 12.63 -6.53
CA MET A 172 5.68 13.94 -6.02
C MET A 172 5.71 13.95 -4.49
N GLN A 173 6.01 12.85 -3.80
CA GLN A 173 5.62 12.70 -2.41
C GLN A 173 6.50 11.80 -1.51
N GLN A 174 7.43 11.01 -2.05
CA GLN A 174 8.01 9.89 -1.27
C GLN A 174 9.34 10.16 -0.54
N LYS A 175 10.02 11.30 -0.74
CA LYS A 175 11.40 11.48 -0.23
C LYS A 175 11.53 11.90 1.25
N ASN A 176 10.45 12.17 1.98
CA ASN A 176 10.54 12.75 3.33
C ASN A 176 10.02 11.91 4.50
N ILE A 177 9.51 10.68 4.28
CA ILE A 177 8.83 9.92 5.36
C ILE A 177 9.83 9.17 6.27
N ILE A 178 11.03 8.83 5.79
CA ILE A 178 11.98 7.96 6.52
C ILE A 178 12.72 8.70 7.65
N LYS A 179 12.76 10.04 7.66
CA LYS A 179 13.56 10.78 8.65
C LYS A 179 12.89 10.96 10.02
N HIS A 180 11.57 10.80 10.13
CA HIS A 180 10.86 11.13 11.38
C HIS A 180 10.85 9.99 12.41
N GLU A 181 11.14 8.75 12.00
CA GLU A 181 11.16 7.59 12.90
C GLU A 181 12.50 7.46 13.65
N GLN A 182 13.61 7.90 13.06
CA GLN A 182 14.93 7.86 13.70
C GLN A 182 15.15 8.96 14.75
N GLN A 183 14.38 10.06 14.71
CA GLN A 183 14.55 11.17 15.66
C GLN A 183 13.76 11.01 16.96
N GLN A 184 12.74 10.12 17.01
CA GLN A 184 12.01 9.81 18.24
C GLN A 184 12.65 8.67 19.07
N GLN A 185 13.55 7.87 18.49
CA GLN A 185 14.25 6.79 19.22
C GLN A 185 15.54 7.24 19.95
N GLN A 186 15.94 8.52 19.88
CA GLN A 186 17.15 9.03 20.57
C GLN A 186 16.87 9.88 21.83
N GLN A 187 15.64 9.99 22.30
CA GLN A 187 15.32 10.70 23.55
C GLN A 187 14.66 9.79 24.60
N ILE A 188 15.23 8.62 24.90
CA ILE A 188 14.98 7.92 26.16
C ILE A 188 16.29 7.31 26.67
N VAL A 189 17.15 8.17 27.21
CA VAL A 189 18.21 7.89 28.18
C VAL A 189 18.10 9.03 29.21
N THR A 190 18.13 8.94 30.53
CA THR A 190 18.37 7.94 31.58
C THR A 190 18.11 8.72 32.89
N SER A 191 17.45 8.16 33.91
CA SER A 191 17.74 8.52 35.32
C SER A 191 17.06 7.57 36.33
N SER A 192 17.77 6.51 36.74
CA SER A 192 17.55 5.84 38.03
C SER A 192 18.90 5.52 38.67
N PRO A 193 19.10 5.74 39.99
CA PRO A 193 20.40 5.67 40.65
C PRO A 193 20.81 4.23 41.02
N PRO A 194 22.12 3.97 41.28
CA PRO A 194 22.67 2.62 41.39
C PRO A 194 22.46 2.00 42.79
N ILE A 195 22.05 0.74 42.83
CA ILE A 195 22.11 -0.10 44.03
C ILE A 195 23.45 -0.83 44.04
N VAL A 196 24.26 -0.52 45.06
CA VAL A 196 25.56 -1.14 45.33
C VAL A 196 25.36 -2.55 45.87
N LEU A 197 25.84 -3.56 45.13
CA LEU A 197 25.85 -4.95 45.56
C LEU A 197 27.17 -5.26 46.28
N HIS A 198 27.13 -5.45 47.61
CA HIS A 198 28.26 -6.01 48.36
C HIS A 198 28.16 -7.53 48.38
N ASN A 199 29.16 -8.18 47.78
CA ASN A 199 29.41 -9.61 47.93
C ASN A 199 30.15 -9.86 49.25
N HIS A 200 29.60 -10.75 50.08
CA HIS A 200 30.37 -11.43 51.11
C HIS A 200 30.21 -12.94 50.95
N THR A 201 31.30 -13.56 50.50
CA THR A 201 31.60 -14.98 50.68
C THR A 201 31.74 -15.31 52.16
N ASN A 202 31.22 -16.45 52.61
CA ASN A 202 31.96 -17.38 53.48
C ASN A 202 31.27 -18.75 53.59
N ALA A 203 32.13 -19.76 53.57
CA ALA A 203 31.85 -21.18 53.73
C ALA A 203 31.42 -21.55 55.16
N SER A 204 30.70 -22.66 55.35
CA SER A 204 31.19 -23.83 56.10
C SER A 204 30.15 -24.96 56.19
N LEU A 205 30.68 -26.18 56.32
CA LEU A 205 30.01 -27.46 56.59
C LEU A 205 29.12 -27.43 57.84
N HIS A 206 28.02 -28.21 57.87
CA HIS A 206 27.86 -29.35 58.79
C HIS A 206 26.58 -30.16 58.52
N GLN A 207 26.67 -31.47 58.75
CA GLN A 207 25.63 -32.49 58.70
C GLN A 207 24.63 -32.35 59.87
N GLN A 208 23.37 -32.75 59.68
CA GLN A 208 22.69 -33.89 60.36
C GLN A 208 21.16 -33.86 60.16
N GLN A 209 20.60 -35.07 60.12
CA GLN A 209 19.21 -35.50 59.87
C GLN A 209 18.29 -35.28 61.11
N PRO A 210 17.11 -35.92 61.22
CA PRO A 210 15.81 -35.70 60.57
C PRO A 210 14.71 -35.43 61.64
N ILE A 211 13.41 -35.38 61.27
CA ILE A 211 12.28 -36.08 61.92
C ILE A 211 10.95 -35.58 61.35
N GLU A 212 10.09 -36.58 61.16
CA GLU A 212 8.72 -36.63 60.64
C GLU A 212 7.74 -35.68 61.34
N ASN A 213 6.64 -35.35 60.63
CA ASN A 213 5.30 -35.50 61.20
C ASN A 213 4.23 -35.49 60.11
N ILE A 214 3.63 -36.67 59.97
CA ILE A 214 2.30 -36.96 59.48
C ILE A 214 1.27 -36.34 60.44
N PHE A 215 0.25 -35.64 59.94
CA PHE A 215 -1.09 -35.68 60.54
C PHE A 215 -2.18 -35.27 59.54
N ASP A 216 -3.15 -36.17 59.39
CA ASP A 216 -4.42 -36.06 58.68
C ASP A 216 -5.40 -35.11 59.37
N GLY A 217 -6.33 -34.55 58.59
CA GLY A 217 -7.53 -33.85 59.06
C GLY A 217 -8.46 -33.52 57.91
#